data_AF-A0A810L7E9-F1
#
_entry.id   AF-A0A810L7E9-F1
#
_cell.length_a   1.000
_cell.length_b   1.000
_cell.length_c   1.000
_cell.angle_alpha   90.00
_cell.angle_beta   90.00
_cell.angle_gamma   90.00
#
_symmetry.space_group_name_H-M   'P 1'
#
loop_
_entity.id
_entity.type
_entity.pdbx_description
1 polymer ?
#
loop_
_entity_poly.entity_id
_entity_poly.type
_entity_poly.pdbx_seq_one_letter_code
_entity_poly.pdbx_strand_id
1 'polypeptide(L)'
;MTDPRRTNHTGWYEQLHPDAAPSTRSAPVPPRAEPPPRAVPPTHAAPPRAPHTDPAYPPSAAHRPAPGTGGARVRPIADELFRGATDAFTGATRINHRLVDIGCAAALVAELMLTWRDDPVHGRQRLLRTFPAAETGTPVLAPDHRLYLEAPPRDPLCYRVLSEIVEDARDQRRPVVEFIEYLSDRAYRMVGERLAMARLVVEEQRRSGLRRRQVFLDVEPTASVNALTRLPRKLRDREPVGEADRVLFGLYDAIGLMAVVRREFSDHFPMPTDLRLTPDLQSVLDAASELQAVVTRRH
;
A
#
# COMPACT_ATOMS: atom_id res chain seq x y z
N MET A 1 30.61 37.47 -29.39
CA MET A 1 30.46 37.37 -30.85
C MET A 1 29.96 35.97 -31.18
N THR A 2 28.71 35.88 -31.68
CA THR A 2 28.06 34.78 -32.44
C THR A 2 28.07 33.36 -31.84
N ASP A 3 27.03 32.87 -31.17
CA ASP A 3 25.63 32.51 -31.57
C ASP A 3 25.52 31.14 -32.32
N PRO A 4 24.66 30.19 -31.87
CA PRO A 4 24.67 28.79 -32.26
C PRO A 4 23.65 28.45 -33.36
N ARG A 5 23.93 27.37 -34.11
CA ARG A 5 23.09 26.89 -35.21
C ARG A 5 21.78 26.25 -34.71
N ARG A 6 20.69 27.01 -34.85
CA ARG A 6 19.34 26.50 -35.12
C ARG A 6 19.30 25.82 -36.49
N THR A 7 18.66 24.66 -36.59
CA THR A 7 18.04 24.20 -37.84
C THR A 7 16.59 23.84 -37.56
N ASN A 8 15.71 24.62 -38.17
CA ASN A 8 14.27 24.40 -38.21
C ASN A 8 13.97 23.32 -39.26
N HIS A 9 13.22 22.29 -38.88
CA HIS A 9 12.53 21.43 -39.84
C HIS A 9 11.15 22.04 -40.11
N THR A 10 10.98 22.56 -41.32
CA THR A 10 9.72 23.04 -41.87
C THR A 10 9.30 22.10 -43.00
N GLY A 11 8.03 21.71 -42.99
CA GLY A 11 7.22 21.54 -44.20
C GLY A 11 7.35 20.22 -44.94
N TRP A 12 6.42 19.29 -44.69
CA TRP A 12 5.88 18.36 -45.69
C TRP A 12 4.48 17.94 -45.26
N TYR A 13 3.45 18.50 -45.89
CA TYR A 13 2.20 17.87 -46.36
C TYR A 13 1.18 18.97 -46.65
N GLU A 14 1.24 19.49 -47.87
CA GLU A 14 0.14 20.24 -48.45
C GLU A 14 -0.12 19.72 -49.87
N GLN A 15 -1.40 19.40 -50.10
CA GLN A 15 -2.12 19.32 -51.37
C GLN A 15 -1.93 18.14 -52.32
N LEU A 16 -3.09 17.63 -52.75
CA LEU A 16 -3.55 17.08 -54.04
C LEU A 16 -4.67 16.07 -53.69
N HIS A 17 -5.92 16.11 -54.14
CA HIS A 17 -6.68 16.95 -55.06
C HIS A 17 -8.20 16.54 -54.91
N PRO A 18 -9.15 16.97 -55.77
CA PRO A 18 -10.53 17.32 -55.40
C PRO A 18 -11.56 16.23 -55.75
N ASP A 19 -12.79 16.37 -55.26
CA ASP A 19 -14.00 16.36 -56.12
C ASP A 19 -15.26 16.56 -55.28
N ALA A 20 -15.97 17.64 -55.62
CA ALA A 20 -17.27 18.00 -55.08
C ALA A 20 -18.38 17.38 -55.94
N ALA A 21 -19.31 16.68 -55.29
CA ALA A 21 -20.56 16.22 -55.89
C ALA A 21 -21.70 16.29 -54.84
N PRO A 22 -22.97 16.39 -55.27
CA PRO A 22 -23.92 17.35 -54.73
C PRO A 22 -24.75 16.86 -53.54
N SER A 23 -25.21 17.82 -52.74
CA SER A 23 -26.19 17.67 -51.66
C SER A 23 -27.48 17.00 -52.15
N THR A 24 -27.76 15.81 -51.63
CA THR A 24 -29.05 15.14 -51.75
C THR A 24 -30.04 15.71 -50.75
N ARG A 25 -31.18 16.17 -51.26
CA ARG A 25 -32.38 16.58 -50.52
C ARG A 25 -32.82 15.47 -49.56
N SER A 26 -32.94 15.79 -48.27
CA SER A 26 -33.64 14.97 -47.29
C SER A 26 -35.12 14.83 -47.64
N ALA A 27 -35.57 13.59 -47.83
CA ALA A 27 -36.98 13.23 -47.91
C ALA A 27 -37.62 13.27 -46.51
N PRO A 28 -38.93 13.55 -46.40
CA PRO A 28 -39.64 13.55 -45.12
C PRO A 28 -39.75 12.14 -44.53
N VAL A 29 -39.40 12.03 -43.25
CA VAL A 29 -39.52 10.82 -42.42
C VAL A 29 -41.01 10.51 -42.22
N PRO A 30 -41.49 9.29 -42.55
CA PRO A 30 -42.87 8.90 -42.27
C PRO A 30 -43.11 8.72 -40.76
N PRO A 31 -44.34 8.95 -40.27
CA PRO A 31 -44.67 8.77 -38.86
C PRO A 31 -44.49 7.32 -38.42
N ARG A 32 -43.86 7.15 -37.26
CA ARG A 32 -43.58 5.88 -36.61
C ARG A 32 -44.90 5.26 -36.14
N ALA A 33 -45.25 4.09 -36.66
CA ALA A 33 -46.40 3.32 -36.17
C ALA A 33 -46.20 2.97 -34.69
N GLU A 34 -47.23 3.20 -33.87
CA GLU A 34 -47.25 2.81 -32.46
C GLU A 34 -47.12 1.29 -32.33
N PRO A 35 -46.25 0.79 -31.43
CA PRO A 35 -46.17 -0.63 -31.15
C PRO A 35 -47.46 -1.11 -30.46
N PRO A 36 -47.97 -2.31 -30.78
CA PRO A 36 -49.15 -2.86 -30.13
C PRO A 36 -48.92 -3.03 -28.62
N PRO A 37 -49.97 -2.94 -27.80
CA PRO A 37 -49.88 -3.13 -26.36
C PRO A 37 -49.30 -4.51 -26.05
N ARG A 38 -48.22 -4.54 -25.25
CA ARG A 38 -47.65 -5.77 -24.72
C ARG A 38 -48.71 -6.49 -23.91
N ALA A 39 -49.01 -7.73 -24.28
CA ALA A 39 -49.81 -8.64 -23.47
C ALA A 39 -49.13 -8.81 -22.11
N VAL A 40 -49.87 -8.49 -21.05
CA VAL A 40 -49.46 -8.75 -19.67
C VAL A 40 -49.50 -10.27 -19.46
N PRO A 41 -48.38 -10.92 -19.13
CA PRO A 41 -48.39 -12.35 -18.84
C PRO A 41 -49.25 -12.61 -17.58
N PRO A 42 -49.95 -13.74 -17.51
CA PRO A 42 -50.74 -14.10 -16.34
C PRO A 42 -49.84 -14.17 -15.10
N THR A 43 -50.27 -13.46 -14.05
CA THR A 43 -49.70 -13.50 -12.70
C THR A 43 -49.80 -14.92 -12.16
N HIS A 44 -48.77 -15.74 -12.37
CA HIS A 44 -48.61 -16.97 -11.62
C HIS A 44 -48.36 -16.58 -10.16
N ALA A 45 -49.36 -16.86 -9.32
CA ALA A 45 -49.26 -16.75 -7.88
C ALA A 45 -48.00 -17.50 -7.41
N ALA A 46 -47.08 -16.77 -6.79
CA ALA A 46 -45.88 -17.32 -6.21
C ALA A 46 -46.29 -18.40 -5.18
N PRO A 47 -45.66 -19.59 -5.19
CA PRO A 47 -45.89 -20.57 -4.14
C PRO A 47 -45.49 -19.99 -2.78
N PRO A 48 -46.16 -20.37 -1.69
CA PRO A 48 -45.82 -19.90 -0.35
C PRO A 48 -44.35 -20.22 -0.07
N ARG A 49 -43.59 -19.19 0.32
CA ARG A 49 -42.20 -19.32 0.77
C ARG A 49 -42.16 -20.35 1.90
N ALA A 50 -41.47 -21.47 1.67
CA ALA A 50 -41.08 -22.37 2.73
C ALA A 50 -40.30 -21.57 3.80
N PRO A 51 -40.50 -21.83 5.10
CA PRO A 51 -39.71 -21.20 6.14
C PRO A 51 -38.23 -21.51 5.88
N HIS A 52 -37.42 -20.46 5.78
CA HIS A 52 -35.97 -20.58 5.79
C HIS A 52 -35.56 -21.25 7.11
N THR A 53 -35.32 -22.55 7.07
CA THR A 53 -34.47 -23.21 8.06
C THR A 53 -33.05 -22.73 7.79
N ASP A 54 -32.65 -21.71 8.56
CA ASP A 54 -31.27 -21.31 8.74
C ASP A 54 -30.43 -22.57 9.00
N PRO A 55 -29.41 -22.91 8.18
CA PRO A 55 -28.45 -23.90 8.60
C PRO A 55 -27.74 -23.31 9.81
N ALA A 56 -28.02 -23.87 10.98
CA ALA A 56 -27.36 -23.56 12.24
C ALA A 56 -25.85 -23.59 12.04
N TYR A 57 -25.26 -22.41 11.83
CA TYR A 57 -23.84 -22.21 11.95
C TYR A 57 -23.52 -22.46 13.42
N PRO A 58 -22.67 -23.45 13.77
CA PRO A 58 -22.28 -23.61 15.16
C PRO A 58 -21.64 -22.29 15.61
N PRO A 59 -21.92 -21.80 16.84
CA PRO A 59 -21.25 -20.62 17.34
C PRO A 59 -19.78 -20.97 17.45
N SER A 60 -18.99 -20.50 16.48
CA SER A 60 -17.55 -20.54 16.57
C SER A 60 -17.16 -19.56 17.66
N ALA A 61 -17.07 -20.05 18.90
CA ALA A 61 -16.44 -19.40 20.02
C ALA A 61 -14.90 -19.35 19.83
N ALA A 62 -14.45 -19.04 18.61
CA ALA A 62 -13.09 -18.66 18.32
C ALA A 62 -12.91 -17.22 18.80
N HIS A 63 -12.41 -17.08 20.03
CA HIS A 63 -11.57 -15.96 20.48
C HIS A 63 -11.86 -14.63 19.74
N ARG A 64 -13.03 -14.02 20.00
CA ARG A 64 -13.15 -12.57 19.83
C ARG A 64 -12.29 -11.96 20.95
N PRO A 65 -11.16 -11.30 20.66
CA PRO A 65 -10.56 -10.45 21.68
C PRO A 65 -11.58 -9.37 22.00
N ALA A 66 -11.91 -9.25 23.28
CA ALA A 66 -12.85 -8.23 23.76
C ALA A 66 -12.40 -6.84 23.29
N PRO A 67 -13.30 -6.00 22.75
CA PRO A 67 -13.00 -4.60 22.51
C PRO A 67 -13.02 -3.87 23.86
N GLY A 68 -11.86 -3.67 24.47
CA GLY A 68 -11.75 -2.82 25.65
C GLY A 68 -10.48 -3.01 26.48
N THR A 69 -9.73 -1.91 26.64
CA THR A 69 -8.86 -1.60 27.78
C THR A 69 -7.75 -2.59 28.15
N GLY A 70 -6.53 -2.35 27.66
CA GLY A 70 -5.32 -2.98 28.20
C GLY A 70 -4.09 -2.87 27.31
N GLY A 71 -3.50 -1.67 27.24
CA GLY A 71 -2.28 -1.37 26.47
C GLY A 71 -2.55 -1.24 24.97
N ALA A 72 -2.25 -0.07 24.40
CA ALA A 72 -2.27 0.09 22.95
C ALA A 72 -1.28 -0.91 22.34
N ARG A 73 -1.77 -2.06 21.87
CA ARG A 73 -0.96 -2.99 21.09
C ARG A 73 -0.50 -2.22 19.87
N VAL A 74 0.79 -1.90 19.82
CA VAL A 74 1.41 -1.27 18.66
C VAL A 74 1.10 -2.19 17.48
N ARG A 75 0.27 -1.70 16.58
CA ARG A 75 -0.04 -2.43 15.35
C ARG A 75 1.20 -2.39 14.46
N PRO A 76 1.61 -3.52 13.86
CA PRO A 76 2.73 -3.52 12.94
C PRO A 76 2.48 -2.51 11.81
N ILE A 77 3.45 -1.63 11.53
CA ILE A 77 3.36 -0.55 10.54
C ILE A 77 3.13 -1.12 9.14
N ALA A 78 3.80 -2.21 8.78
CA ALA A 78 3.66 -2.87 7.50
C ALA A 78 2.26 -3.46 7.34
N ASP A 79 1.64 -3.97 8.41
CA ASP A 79 0.26 -4.46 8.35
C ASP A 79 -0.73 -3.31 8.11
N GLU A 80 -0.56 -2.17 8.80
CA GLU A 80 -1.41 -0.99 8.57
C GLU A 80 -1.21 -0.43 7.17
N LEU A 81 0.04 -0.32 6.69
CA LEU A 81 0.35 0.16 5.35
C LEU A 81 -0.23 -0.76 4.29
N PHE A 82 -0.05 -2.07 4.43
CA PHE A 82 -0.58 -3.07 3.50
C PHE A 82 -2.09 -2.93 3.35
N ARG A 83 -2.81 -2.87 4.47
CA ARG A 83 -4.27 -2.73 4.48
C ARG A 83 -4.72 -1.37 3.96
N GLY A 84 -4.03 -0.29 4.33
CA GLY A 84 -4.33 1.05 3.82
C GLY A 84 -4.10 1.16 2.30
N ALA A 85 -3.11 0.46 1.78
CA ALA A 85 -2.76 0.47 0.35
C ALA A 85 -3.59 -0.49 -0.50
N THR A 86 -4.44 -1.33 0.11
CA THR A 86 -5.19 -2.38 -0.57
C THR A 86 -6.70 -2.15 -0.44
N ASP A 87 -7.45 -2.53 -1.47
CA ASP A 87 -8.90 -2.57 -1.44
C ASP A 87 -9.38 -3.87 -0.78
N ALA A 88 -10.20 -3.74 0.25
CA ALA A 88 -10.60 -4.87 1.09
C ALA A 88 -11.37 -5.97 0.34
N PHE A 89 -12.14 -5.62 -0.70
CA PHE A 89 -13.05 -6.53 -1.39
C PHE A 89 -12.41 -7.18 -2.62
N THR A 90 -11.55 -6.43 -3.30
CA THR A 90 -10.92 -6.86 -4.55
C THR A 90 -9.49 -7.33 -4.37
N GLY A 91 -8.83 -6.92 -3.28
CA GLY A 91 -7.40 -7.14 -3.07
C GLY A 91 -6.52 -6.34 -4.03
N ALA A 92 -7.11 -5.39 -4.77
CA ALA A 92 -6.38 -4.52 -5.68
C ALA A 92 -5.65 -3.43 -4.89
N THR A 93 -4.46 -3.03 -5.34
CA THR A 93 -3.72 -1.93 -4.74
C THR A 93 -4.34 -0.59 -5.15
N ARG A 94 -4.45 0.34 -4.21
CA ARG A 94 -5.01 1.70 -4.42
C ARG A 94 -4.06 2.64 -5.15
N ILE A 95 -2.77 2.30 -5.16
CA ILE A 95 -1.70 2.97 -5.89
C ILE A 95 -0.95 1.94 -6.76
N ASN A 96 0.05 2.41 -7.51
CA ASN A 96 0.92 1.54 -8.31
C ASN A 96 1.49 0.40 -7.43
N HIS A 97 1.38 -0.84 -7.91
CA HIS A 97 1.79 -2.01 -7.14
C HIS A 97 3.23 -1.94 -6.65
N ARG A 98 4.15 -1.45 -7.50
CA ARG A 98 5.56 -1.33 -7.15
C ARG A 98 5.78 -0.35 -5.99
N LEU A 99 4.96 0.70 -5.90
CA LEU A 99 5.02 1.63 -4.77
C LEU A 99 4.51 0.99 -3.47
N VAL A 100 3.53 0.09 -3.56
CA VAL A 100 3.10 -0.71 -2.39
C VAL A 100 4.18 -1.69 -1.97
N ASP A 101 4.82 -2.37 -2.92
CA ASP A 101 5.97 -3.26 -2.67
C ASP A 101 7.09 -2.52 -1.91
N ILE A 102 7.47 -1.33 -2.40
CA ILE A 102 8.46 -0.44 -1.74
C ILE A 102 7.99 -0.02 -0.34
N GLY A 103 6.73 0.41 -0.22
CA GLY A 103 6.14 0.83 1.05
C GLY A 103 6.15 -0.29 2.09
N CYS A 104 5.79 -1.52 1.71
CA CYS A 104 5.85 -2.68 2.59
C CYS A 104 7.29 -3.01 3.01
N ALA A 105 8.26 -2.93 2.09
CA ALA A 105 9.66 -3.16 2.42
C ALA A 105 10.19 -2.13 3.44
N ALA A 106 9.96 -0.84 3.16
CA ALA A 106 10.34 0.24 4.06
C ALA A 106 9.64 0.13 5.43
N ALA A 107 8.37 -0.25 5.46
CA ALA A 107 7.63 -0.46 6.70
C ALA A 107 8.19 -1.61 7.55
N LEU A 108 8.61 -2.73 6.93
CA LEU A 108 9.24 -3.85 7.65
C LEU A 108 10.58 -3.44 8.27
N VAL A 109 11.40 -2.68 7.54
CA VAL A 109 12.65 -2.12 8.07
C VAL A 109 12.36 -1.16 9.24
N ALA A 110 11.35 -0.30 9.10
CA ALA A 110 10.97 0.64 10.15
C ALA A 110 10.40 -0.05 11.41
N GLU A 111 9.62 -1.14 11.26
CA GLU A 111 9.19 -1.98 12.39
C GLU A 111 10.39 -2.51 13.19
N LEU A 112 11.44 -2.96 12.50
CA LEU A 112 12.67 -3.41 13.14
C LEU A 112 13.41 -2.28 13.85
N MET A 113 13.50 -1.09 13.24
CA MET A 113 14.12 0.09 13.87
C MET A 113 13.36 0.59 15.10
N LEU A 114 12.04 0.41 15.13
CA LEU A 114 11.19 0.75 16.28
C LEU A 114 11.15 -0.34 17.35
N THR A 115 11.73 -1.51 17.07
CA THR A 115 11.85 -2.58 18.05
C THR A 115 12.94 -2.22 19.05
N TRP A 116 12.48 -1.78 20.22
CA TRP A 116 13.33 -1.54 21.39
C TRP A 116 13.62 -2.84 22.14
N ARG A 117 14.82 -2.92 22.70
CA ARG A 117 15.29 -4.01 23.54
C ARG A 117 15.93 -3.45 24.80
N ASP A 118 15.61 -4.03 25.94
CA ASP A 118 16.27 -3.71 27.19
C ASP A 118 17.60 -4.49 27.23
N ASP A 119 18.72 -3.78 27.13
CA ASP A 119 20.08 -4.30 27.34
C ASP A 119 20.49 -4.07 28.80
N PRO A 120 20.96 -5.10 29.54
CA PRO A 120 21.30 -4.96 30.96
C PRO A 120 22.45 -3.98 31.23
N VAL A 121 23.33 -3.76 30.24
CA VAL A 121 24.56 -2.96 30.38
C VAL A 121 24.34 -1.53 29.88
N HIS A 122 23.57 -1.37 28.80
CA HIS A 122 23.43 -0.11 28.07
C HIS A 122 21.99 0.43 28.08
N GLY A 123 21.06 -0.22 28.77
CA GLY A 123 19.66 0.17 28.82
C GLY A 123 18.92 -0.10 27.52
N ARG A 124 17.90 0.71 27.19
CA ARG A 124 17.09 0.50 25.99
C ARG A 124 17.86 0.80 24.70
N GLN A 125 18.05 -0.21 23.89
CA GLN A 125 18.71 -0.14 22.60
C GLN A 125 17.77 -0.52 21.46
N ARG A 126 18.00 0.07 20.28
CA ARG A 126 17.33 -0.33 19.04
C ARG A 126 18.06 -1.50 18.40
N LEU A 127 17.29 -2.46 17.91
CA LEU A 127 17.81 -3.66 17.25
C LEU A 127 18.50 -3.37 15.91
N LEU A 128 18.04 -2.32 15.22
CA LEU A 128 18.49 -1.92 13.91
C LEU A 128 18.71 -0.41 13.88
N ARG A 129 19.83 0.02 13.29
CA ARG A 129 20.18 1.43 13.07
C ARG A 129 20.78 1.63 11.67
N THR A 130 20.98 2.88 11.31
CA THR A 130 21.74 3.25 10.11
C THR A 130 23.12 3.76 10.49
N PHE A 131 24.10 3.51 9.64
CA PHE A 131 25.44 4.08 9.75
C PHE A 131 25.90 4.58 8.38
N PRO A 132 26.69 5.66 8.31
CA PRO A 132 27.31 6.05 7.06
C PRO A 132 28.32 4.97 6.63
N ALA A 133 28.20 4.46 5.41
CA ALA A 133 29.20 3.60 4.82
C ALA A 133 30.55 4.32 4.74
N ALA A 134 31.65 3.65 5.12
CA ALA A 134 32.97 4.27 5.18
C ALA A 134 33.45 4.83 3.83
N GLU A 135 33.03 4.21 2.73
CA GLU A 135 33.49 4.54 1.38
C GLU A 135 32.68 5.67 0.72
N THR A 136 31.37 5.70 0.95
CA THR A 136 30.44 6.59 0.23
C THR A 136 29.73 7.60 1.13
N GLY A 137 29.73 7.38 2.45
CA GLY A 137 28.91 8.13 3.40
C GLY A 137 27.42 7.82 3.34
N THR A 138 26.97 6.96 2.41
CA THR A 138 25.55 6.62 2.27
C THR A 138 25.09 5.78 3.46
N PRO A 139 23.86 6.01 3.98
CA PRO A 139 23.36 5.21 5.08
C PRO A 139 23.21 3.75 4.66
N VAL A 140 23.73 2.84 5.49
CA VAL A 140 23.56 1.39 5.38
C VAL A 140 22.88 0.86 6.64
N LEU A 141 22.13 -0.23 6.51
CA LEU A 141 21.50 -0.90 7.64
C LEU A 141 22.57 -1.70 8.41
N ALA A 142 22.67 -1.49 9.73
CA ALA A 142 23.50 -2.32 10.57
C ALA A 142 22.71 -2.83 11.78
N PRO A 143 22.55 -4.15 11.93
CA PRO A 143 21.92 -4.73 13.09
C PRO A 143 22.88 -4.69 14.28
N ASP A 144 22.34 -4.52 15.48
CA ASP A 144 23.13 -4.80 16.69
C ASP A 144 23.26 -6.32 16.85
N HIS A 145 24.43 -6.85 16.47
CA HIS A 145 24.71 -8.29 16.47
C HIS A 145 24.53 -8.93 17.85
N ARG A 146 24.77 -8.19 18.94
CA ARG A 146 24.60 -8.73 20.29
C ARG A 146 23.11 -8.91 20.60
N LEU A 147 22.31 -7.87 20.35
CA LEU A 147 20.86 -7.91 20.61
C LEU A 147 20.16 -8.94 19.72
N TYR A 148 20.63 -9.13 18.48
CA TYR A 148 20.13 -10.16 17.58
C TYR A 148 20.25 -11.58 18.15
N LEU A 149 21.41 -11.94 18.70
CA LEU A 149 21.67 -13.28 19.22
C LEU A 149 20.97 -13.55 20.57
N GLU A 150 20.92 -12.54 21.44
CA GLU A 150 20.37 -12.69 22.80
C GLU A 150 18.83 -12.67 22.82
N ALA A 151 18.19 -11.91 21.92
CA ALA A 151 16.75 -11.68 21.95
C ALA A 151 16.15 -11.43 20.54
N PRO A 152 16.10 -12.46 19.68
CA PRO A 152 15.57 -12.31 18.32
C PRO A 152 14.13 -11.78 18.32
N PRO A 153 13.68 -11.07 17.25
CA PRO A 153 12.29 -10.69 17.08
C PRO A 153 11.34 -11.87 17.28
N ARG A 154 10.26 -11.65 18.05
CA ARG A 154 9.23 -12.69 18.27
C ARG A 154 8.35 -12.90 17.06
N ASP A 155 8.15 -11.85 16.26
CA ASP A 155 7.43 -11.95 15.00
C ASP A 155 8.32 -12.67 13.96
N PRO A 156 7.88 -13.83 13.41
CA PRO A 156 8.69 -14.60 12.46
C PRO A 156 9.07 -13.82 11.21
N LEU A 157 8.22 -12.89 10.76
CA LEU A 157 8.54 -12.05 9.60
C LEU A 157 9.64 -11.04 9.92
N CYS A 158 9.52 -10.30 11.03
CA CYS A 158 10.61 -9.44 11.52
C CYS A 158 11.92 -10.22 11.72
N TYR A 159 11.87 -11.44 12.27
CA TYR A 159 13.05 -12.28 12.42
C TYR A 159 13.70 -12.57 11.07
N ARG A 160 12.91 -13.01 10.08
CA ARG A 160 13.41 -13.28 8.72
C ARG A 160 14.06 -12.06 8.09
N VAL A 161 13.38 -10.90 8.12
CA VAL A 161 13.92 -9.65 7.54
C VAL A 161 15.22 -9.24 8.24
N LEU A 162 15.28 -9.38 9.57
CA LEU A 162 16.51 -9.10 10.32
C LEU A 162 17.64 -10.05 9.95
N SER A 163 17.37 -11.34 9.75
CA SER A 163 18.37 -12.30 9.27
C SER A 163 18.92 -11.90 7.89
N GLU A 164 18.05 -11.48 6.97
CA GLU A 164 18.48 -10.97 5.66
C GLU A 164 19.35 -9.72 5.78
N ILE A 165 19.04 -8.80 6.71
CA ILE A 165 19.88 -7.62 6.99
C ILE A 165 21.23 -8.03 7.59
N VAL A 166 21.27 -9.02 8.48
CA VAL A 166 22.51 -9.53 9.07
C VAL A 166 23.41 -10.15 8.00
N GLU A 167 22.84 -10.92 7.08
CA GLU A 167 23.56 -11.47 5.93
C GLU A 167 24.05 -10.35 5.00
N ASP A 168 23.20 -9.39 4.68
CA ASP A 168 23.58 -8.25 3.85
C ASP A 168 24.74 -7.44 4.45
N ALA A 169 24.67 -7.12 5.73
CA ALA A 169 25.68 -6.34 6.44
C ALA A 169 27.05 -7.05 6.51
N ARG A 170 27.07 -8.38 6.38
CA ARG A 170 28.31 -9.17 6.34
C ARG A 170 28.94 -9.18 4.94
N ASP A 171 28.12 -9.29 3.90
CA ASP A 171 28.60 -9.61 2.56
C ASP A 171 28.64 -8.41 1.62
N GLN A 172 27.60 -7.57 1.60
CA GLN A 172 27.40 -6.53 0.57
C GLN A 172 27.33 -5.12 1.16
N ARG A 173 26.75 -4.97 2.36
CA ARG A 173 26.49 -3.67 3.03
C ARG A 173 25.78 -2.69 2.11
N ARG A 174 24.66 -3.12 1.53
CA ARG A 174 23.92 -2.29 0.58
C ARG A 174 23.44 -0.99 1.24
N PRO A 175 23.48 0.14 0.51
CA PRO A 175 22.76 1.35 0.91
C PRO A 175 21.30 1.05 1.25
N VAL A 176 20.72 1.81 2.18
CA VAL A 176 19.31 1.61 2.63
C VAL A 176 18.35 1.57 1.43
N VAL A 177 18.55 2.44 0.44
CA VAL A 177 17.73 2.49 -0.78
C VAL A 177 17.80 1.20 -1.60
N GLU A 178 19.00 0.65 -1.81
CA GLU A 178 19.20 -0.59 -2.55
C GLU A 178 18.67 -1.80 -1.77
N PHE A 179 18.80 -1.80 -0.44
CA PHE A 179 18.23 -2.85 0.40
C PHE A 179 16.70 -2.84 0.38
N ILE A 180 16.07 -1.66 0.45
CA ILE A 180 14.61 -1.52 0.32
C ILE A 180 14.15 -1.97 -1.06
N GLU A 181 14.87 -1.58 -2.13
CA GLU A 181 14.57 -2.04 -3.49
C GLU A 181 14.64 -3.57 -3.59
N TYR A 182 15.69 -4.19 -3.07
CA TYR A 182 15.85 -5.64 -3.01
C TYR A 182 14.73 -6.35 -2.24
N LEU A 183 14.38 -5.84 -1.06
CA LEU A 183 13.33 -6.43 -0.23
C LEU A 183 11.93 -6.26 -0.87
N SER A 184 11.72 -5.18 -1.60
CA SER A 184 10.42 -4.84 -2.20
C SER A 184 9.89 -5.92 -3.15
N ASP A 185 10.76 -6.67 -3.82
CA ASP A 185 10.38 -7.76 -4.74
C ASP A 185 9.50 -8.85 -4.07
N ARG A 186 9.55 -8.96 -2.74
CA ARG A 186 8.78 -9.94 -1.96
C ARG A 186 8.02 -9.35 -0.78
N ALA A 187 8.23 -8.09 -0.42
CA ALA A 187 7.71 -7.50 0.80
C ALA A 187 6.17 -7.54 0.89
N TYR A 188 5.46 -7.18 -0.17
CA TYR A 188 3.99 -7.22 -0.19
C TYR A 188 3.45 -8.62 0.13
N ARG A 189 4.00 -9.64 -0.54
CA ARG A 189 3.62 -11.04 -0.31
C ARG A 189 3.94 -11.48 1.11
N MET A 190 5.12 -11.15 1.62
CA MET A 190 5.54 -11.49 2.98
C MET A 190 4.59 -10.92 4.04
N VAL A 191 4.16 -9.66 3.89
CA VAL A 191 3.19 -9.03 4.80
C VAL A 191 1.80 -9.67 4.66
N GLY A 192 1.35 -9.91 3.42
CA GLY A 192 0.08 -10.60 3.16
C GLY A 192 0.04 -12.01 3.77
N GLU A 193 1.12 -12.78 3.64
CA GLU A 193 1.27 -14.10 4.27
C GLU A 193 1.26 -14.01 5.81
N ARG A 194 1.94 -13.01 6.41
CA ARG A 194 1.86 -12.76 7.86
C ARG A 194 0.43 -12.50 8.32
N LEU A 195 -0.31 -11.65 7.59
CA LEU A 195 -1.72 -11.38 7.88
C LEU A 195 -2.61 -12.62 7.66
N ALA A 196 -2.33 -13.42 6.64
CA ALA A 196 -3.09 -14.64 6.35
C ALA A 196 -2.90 -15.69 7.45
N MET A 197 -1.67 -15.87 7.93
CA MET A 197 -1.36 -16.72 9.08
C MET A 197 -2.07 -16.25 10.35
N ALA A 198 -2.21 -14.93 10.53
CA ALA A 198 -2.99 -14.33 11.62
C ALA A 198 -4.52 -14.40 11.40
N ARG A 199 -5.00 -14.99 10.29
CA ARG A 199 -6.42 -15.07 9.88
C ARG A 199 -7.09 -13.70 9.76
N LEU A 200 -6.30 -12.71 9.38
CA LEU A 200 -6.72 -11.33 9.22
C LEU A 200 -7.09 -11.00 7.77
N VAL A 201 -6.52 -11.75 6.83
CA VAL A 201 -6.84 -11.74 5.41
C VAL A 201 -7.03 -13.17 4.91
N VAL A 202 -7.74 -13.31 3.80
CA VAL A 202 -7.84 -14.54 3.02
C VAL A 202 -6.98 -14.39 1.78
N GLU A 203 -6.12 -15.36 1.53
CA GLU A 203 -5.34 -15.43 0.31
C GLU A 203 -6.20 -16.02 -0.82
N GLU A 204 -6.29 -15.31 -1.95
CA GLU A 204 -6.94 -15.80 -3.16
C GLU A 204 -6.00 -15.75 -4.37
N GLN A 205 -6.13 -16.74 -5.25
CA GLN A 205 -5.47 -16.76 -6.54
C GLN A 205 -6.46 -16.25 -7.61
N ARG A 206 -6.26 -15.01 -8.08
CA ARG A 206 -7.10 -14.44 -9.14
C ARG A 206 -6.43 -14.59 -10.50
N ARG A 207 -7.23 -14.98 -11.49
CA ARG A 207 -6.78 -15.07 -12.88
C ARG A 207 -7.22 -13.81 -13.63
N SER A 208 -6.27 -13.08 -14.20
CA SER A 208 -6.52 -12.00 -15.13
C SER A 208 -5.94 -12.38 -16.50
N GLY A 209 -6.81 -12.81 -17.41
CA GLY A 209 -6.41 -13.39 -18.69
C GLY A 209 -5.51 -14.63 -18.52
N LEU A 210 -4.26 -14.54 -18.98
CA LEU A 210 -3.25 -15.61 -18.87
C LEU A 210 -2.43 -15.55 -17.57
N ARG A 211 -2.49 -14.44 -16.82
CA ARG A 211 -1.69 -14.28 -15.59
C ARG A 211 -2.51 -14.69 -14.37
N ARG A 212 -1.87 -15.44 -13.47
CA ARG A 212 -2.37 -15.66 -12.11
C ARG A 212 -1.70 -14.64 -11.20
N ARG A 213 -2.48 -14.03 -10.32
CA ARG A 213 -2.02 -13.08 -9.33
C ARG A 213 -2.60 -13.47 -7.97
N GLN A 214 -1.71 -13.57 -6.99
CA GLN A 214 -2.07 -13.70 -5.59
C GLN A 214 -2.61 -12.36 -5.10
N VAL A 215 -3.78 -12.38 -4.48
CA VAL A 215 -4.38 -11.21 -3.83
C VAL A 215 -4.76 -11.60 -2.40
N PHE A 216 -4.86 -10.59 -1.55
CA PHE A 216 -5.24 -10.78 -0.15
C PHE A 216 -6.49 -9.95 0.11
N LEU A 217 -7.55 -10.60 0.58
CA LEU A 217 -8.83 -9.96 0.90
C LEU A 217 -8.96 -9.84 2.40
N ASP A 218 -9.39 -8.68 2.89
CA ASP A 218 -9.62 -8.51 4.32
C ASP A 218 -10.79 -9.38 4.79
N VAL A 219 -10.60 -10.15 5.87
CA VAL A 219 -11.70 -10.89 6.51
C VAL A 219 -12.75 -9.94 7.06
N GLU A 220 -12.30 -8.78 7.57
CA GLU A 220 -13.15 -7.70 8.05
C GLU A 220 -12.87 -6.44 7.22
N PRO A 221 -13.71 -6.11 6.21
CA PRO A 221 -13.42 -5.02 5.28
C PRO A 221 -13.27 -3.63 5.91
N THR A 222 -13.88 -3.43 7.08
CA THR A 222 -13.73 -2.20 7.89
C THR A 222 -12.29 -2.02 8.37
N ALA A 223 -11.48 -3.07 8.45
CA ALA A 223 -10.10 -2.99 8.91
C ALA A 223 -9.20 -2.20 7.93
N SER A 224 -9.32 -2.42 6.61
CA SER A 224 -8.65 -1.60 5.58
C SER A 224 -9.08 -0.14 5.64
N VAL A 225 -10.39 0.12 5.75
CA VAL A 225 -10.92 1.49 5.88
C VAL A 225 -10.36 2.15 7.15
N ASN A 226 -10.34 1.41 8.27
CA ASN A 226 -9.76 1.88 9.53
C ASN A 226 -8.25 2.13 9.41
N ALA A 227 -7.48 1.28 8.72
CA ALA A 227 -6.05 1.48 8.51
C ALA A 227 -5.75 2.76 7.71
N LEU A 228 -6.61 3.08 6.75
CA LEU A 228 -6.49 4.29 5.92
C LEU A 228 -6.94 5.56 6.67
N THR A 229 -7.95 5.45 7.53
CA THR A 229 -8.60 6.61 8.19
C THR A 229 -8.15 6.88 9.61
N ARG A 230 -7.54 5.90 10.30
CA ARG A 230 -7.14 6.03 11.71
C ARG A 230 -6.21 7.21 11.92
N LEU A 231 -5.14 7.31 11.13
CA LEU A 231 -4.16 8.39 11.26
C LEU A 231 -4.77 9.77 10.98
N PRO A 232 -5.48 9.99 9.86
CA PRO A 232 -6.15 11.26 9.62
C PRO A 232 -7.16 11.66 10.71
N ARG A 233 -7.93 10.69 11.23
CA ARG A 233 -8.85 10.92 12.36
C ARG A 233 -8.08 11.33 13.62
N LYS A 234 -7.01 10.61 13.95
CA LYS A 234 -6.14 10.90 15.10
C LYS A 234 -5.60 12.33 15.08
N LEU A 235 -5.14 12.78 13.90
CA LEU A 235 -4.65 14.15 13.69
C LEU A 235 -5.76 15.20 13.81
N ARG A 236 -6.93 14.94 13.23
CA ARG A 236 -8.11 15.82 13.31
C ARG A 236 -8.57 16.01 14.76
N ASP A 237 -8.63 14.91 15.50
CA ASP A 237 -9.10 14.88 16.89
C ASP A 237 -8.03 15.35 17.88
N ARG A 238 -6.84 15.76 17.37
CA ARG A 238 -5.66 16.18 18.15
C ARG A 238 -5.23 15.14 19.18
N GLU A 239 -5.43 13.87 18.85
CA GLU A 239 -4.97 12.76 19.68
C GLU A 239 -3.44 12.64 19.61
N PRO A 240 -2.77 12.18 20.70
CA PRO A 240 -1.31 12.05 20.73
C PRO A 240 -0.78 11.07 19.66
N VAL A 241 0.01 11.57 18.71
CA VAL A 241 0.60 10.78 17.62
C VAL A 241 1.90 10.13 18.08
N GLY A 242 1.95 8.79 18.06
CA GLY A 242 3.14 8.03 18.46
C GLY A 242 4.26 8.09 17.42
N GLU A 243 5.43 7.52 17.74
CA GLU A 243 6.52 7.40 16.76
C GLU A 243 6.13 6.50 15.57
N ALA A 244 5.50 5.35 15.83
CA ALA A 244 5.00 4.46 14.77
C ALA A 244 3.97 5.14 13.86
N ASP A 245 3.11 5.99 14.42
CA ASP A 245 2.13 6.76 13.66
C ASP A 245 2.80 7.78 12.74
N ARG A 246 3.84 8.47 13.23
CA ARG A 246 4.64 9.43 12.42
C ARG A 246 5.37 8.72 11.28
N VAL A 247 5.94 7.54 11.53
CA VAL A 247 6.58 6.72 10.49
C VAL A 247 5.56 6.28 9.44
N LEU A 248 4.42 5.74 9.87
CA LEU A 248 3.37 5.30 8.94
C LEU A 248 2.86 6.46 8.08
N PHE A 249 2.66 7.63 8.69
CA PHE A 249 2.31 8.85 7.96
C PHE A 249 3.37 9.25 6.93
N GLY A 250 4.65 9.25 7.33
CA GLY A 250 5.76 9.55 6.43
C GLY A 250 5.86 8.56 5.27
N LEU A 251 5.62 7.27 5.51
CA LEU A 251 5.57 6.26 4.46
C LEU A 251 4.39 6.48 3.51
N TYR A 252 3.20 6.86 4.01
CA TYR A 252 2.06 7.18 3.17
C TYR A 252 2.37 8.34 2.22
N ASP A 253 3.09 9.35 2.69
CA ASP A 253 3.53 10.47 1.86
C ASP A 253 4.61 10.04 0.86
N ALA A 254 5.66 9.35 1.33
CA ALA A 254 6.79 8.88 0.53
C ALA A 254 6.39 8.03 -0.68
N ILE A 255 5.37 7.17 -0.54
CA ILE A 255 4.89 6.30 -1.64
C ILE A 255 3.68 6.89 -2.39
N GLY A 256 3.24 8.11 -2.05
CA GLY A 256 2.10 8.79 -2.69
C GLY A 256 0.72 8.29 -2.26
N LEU A 257 0.61 7.40 -1.28
CA LEU A 257 -0.67 6.93 -0.74
C LEU A 257 -1.47 8.06 -0.08
N MET A 258 -0.80 9.10 0.42
CA MET A 258 -1.46 10.28 1.01
C MET A 258 -2.39 11.00 0.03
N ALA A 259 -2.10 10.96 -1.28
CA ALA A 259 -2.99 11.51 -2.29
C ALA A 259 -4.34 10.77 -2.36
N VAL A 260 -4.34 9.45 -2.14
CA VAL A 260 -5.55 8.64 -2.05
C VAL A 260 -6.35 9.01 -0.81
N VAL A 261 -5.67 9.13 0.35
CA VAL A 261 -6.30 9.53 1.62
C VAL A 261 -7.00 10.88 1.49
N ARG A 262 -6.33 11.88 0.90
CA ARG A 262 -6.91 13.22 0.69
C ARG A 262 -8.15 13.17 -0.20
N ARG A 263 -8.08 12.44 -1.31
CA ARG A 263 -9.20 12.28 -2.24
C ARG A 263 -10.41 11.59 -1.61
N GLU A 264 -10.19 10.56 -0.78
CA GLU A 264 -11.27 9.76 -0.19
C GLU A 264 -11.91 10.43 1.04
N PHE A 265 -11.18 11.26 1.78
CA PHE A 265 -11.64 11.76 3.08
C PHE A 265 -11.66 13.30 3.24
N SER A 266 -11.59 14.03 2.12
CA SER A 266 -11.66 15.51 1.98
C SER A 266 -10.38 16.29 2.35
N ASP A 267 -10.14 17.41 1.67
CA ASP A 267 -8.85 18.15 1.65
C ASP A 267 -8.43 18.83 2.97
N HIS A 268 -9.27 18.84 4.00
CA HIS A 268 -9.03 19.60 5.24
C HIS A 268 -8.14 18.87 6.27
N PHE A 269 -7.23 18.01 5.82
CA PHE A 269 -6.32 17.30 6.72
C PHE A 269 -5.15 18.19 7.14
N PRO A 270 -5.02 18.52 8.43
CA PRO A 270 -3.80 19.15 8.91
C PRO A 270 -2.66 18.14 8.74
N MET A 271 -1.73 18.42 7.83
CA MET A 271 -0.47 17.69 7.79
C MET A 271 0.26 17.98 9.11
N PRO A 272 0.76 16.96 9.83
CA PRO A 272 1.55 17.19 11.03
C PRO A 272 2.79 18.00 10.65
N THR A 273 2.89 19.21 11.18
CA THR A 273 4.02 20.12 10.94
C THR A 273 5.30 19.67 11.63
N ASP A 274 5.23 18.72 12.56
CA ASP A 274 6.38 18.19 13.30
C ASP A 274 6.46 16.66 13.21
N LEU A 275 6.79 16.15 12.02
CA LEU A 275 7.14 14.74 11.78
C LEU A 275 8.61 14.46 12.13
N ARG A 276 9.11 14.98 13.26
CA ARG A 276 10.47 14.67 13.69
C ARG A 276 10.59 13.17 13.96
N LEU A 277 11.35 12.51 13.11
CA LEU A 277 11.78 11.13 13.26
C LEU A 277 13.25 11.10 13.67
N THR A 278 13.70 9.95 14.17
CA THR A 278 15.15 9.73 14.32
C THR A 278 15.82 9.74 12.96
N PRO A 279 17.11 10.07 12.86
CA PRO A 279 17.85 10.03 11.59
C PRO A 279 17.77 8.67 10.88
N ASP A 280 17.75 7.58 11.64
CA ASP A 280 17.59 6.21 11.12
C ASP A 280 16.27 6.03 10.37
N LEU A 281 15.17 6.44 10.99
CA LEU A 281 13.83 6.32 10.40
C LEU A 281 13.65 7.30 9.24
N GLN A 282 14.24 8.49 9.32
CA GLN A 282 14.23 9.45 8.20
C GLN A 282 14.94 8.87 6.97
N SER A 283 16.08 8.21 7.15
CA SER A 283 16.83 7.57 6.06
C SER A 283 15.99 6.51 5.32
N VAL A 284 15.10 5.80 6.03
CA VAL A 284 14.16 4.84 5.42
C VAL A 284 13.08 5.55 4.60
N LEU A 285 12.55 6.68 5.08
CA LEU A 285 11.56 7.48 4.34
C LEU A 285 12.17 8.12 3.09
N ASP A 286 13.39 8.63 3.20
CA ASP A 286 14.12 9.26 2.10
C ASP A 286 14.37 8.22 0.99
N ALA A 287 14.82 7.02 1.37
CA ALA A 287 15.00 5.90 0.44
C ALA A 287 13.69 5.49 -0.26
N ALA A 288 12.57 5.40 0.47
CA ALA A 288 11.28 5.09 -0.13
C ALA A 288 10.81 6.18 -1.12
N SER A 289 11.04 7.45 -0.77
CA SER A 289 10.73 8.61 -1.62
C SER A 289 11.58 8.64 -2.88
N GLU A 290 12.87 8.32 -2.77
CA GLU A 290 13.78 8.21 -3.90
C GLU A 290 13.31 7.14 -4.90
N LEU A 291 12.97 5.95 -4.41
CA LEU A 291 12.43 4.86 -5.24
C LEU A 291 11.08 5.24 -5.88
N GLN A 292 10.22 5.96 -5.16
CA GLN A 292 8.98 6.50 -5.72
C GLN A 292 9.25 7.45 -6.90
N ALA A 293 10.26 8.32 -6.79
CA ALA A 293 10.65 9.22 -7.86
C ALA A 293 11.22 8.48 -9.07
N VAL A 294 11.93 7.35 -8.86
CA VAL A 294 12.40 6.48 -9.95
C VAL A 294 11.23 5.80 -10.66
N VAL A 295 10.26 5.25 -9.92
CA VAL A 295 9.07 4.60 -10.50
C VAL A 295 8.25 5.60 -11.30
N THR A 296 8.05 6.81 -10.78
CA THR A 296 7.24 7.85 -11.44
C THR A 296 7.90 8.35 -12.73
N ARG A 297 9.23 8.43 -12.81
CA ARG A 297 9.94 8.86 -14.02
C ARG A 297 9.90 7.86 -15.17
N ARG A 298 9.59 6.59 -14.91
CA ARG A 298 9.51 5.53 -15.94
C ARG A 298 8.13 5.45 -16.62
N HIS A 299 7.16 6.24 -16.17
CA HIS A 299 5.79 6.28 -16.68
C HIS A 299 5.45 7.67 -17.23
#